data_AF-A0A7C6LRU4-F1
#
_entry.id   AF-A0A7C6LRU4-F1
#
_cell.length_a   1.000
_cell.length_b   1.000
_cell.length_c   1.000
_cell.angle_alpha   90.00
_cell.angle_beta   90.00
_cell.angle_gamma   90.00
#
_symmetry.space_group_name_H-M   'P 1'
#
loop_
_entity.id
_entity.type
_entity.pdbx_description
1 polymer ?
#
loop_
_entity_poly.entity_id
_entity_poly.type
_entity_poly.pdbx_seq_one_letter_code
_entity_poly.pdbx_strand_id
1 'polypeptide(L)'
;MAKVTLSPKGRSALGRTHLLTLNSGRPVTMSNRHLLDVRLHYEIVRTEASVQPFRVTTRAYLHRVLDPRGVEVISAHWHPTGSSAVDFPHWHIGSAALASDGVFTSRAHVPSPRVSVEDMVYLCLTQFGCEPQREDWRSILDASDAVFRSHKSW
;
A
#
# COMPACT_ATOMS: atom_id res chain seq x y z
N MET A 1 -17.25 3.62 6.59
CA MET A 1 -16.03 4.47 6.70
C MET A 1 -14.84 3.56 6.97
N ALA A 2 -13.72 3.74 6.25
CA ALA A 2 -12.51 2.96 6.49
C ALA A 2 -11.83 3.39 7.80
N LYS A 3 -11.31 2.43 8.58
CA LYS A 3 -10.60 2.71 9.85
C LYS A 3 -9.17 2.19 9.79
N VAL A 4 -8.21 3.08 10.06
CA VAL A 4 -6.80 2.70 10.25
C VAL A 4 -6.66 1.91 11.56
N THR A 5 -6.06 0.73 11.48
CA THR A 5 -5.73 -0.14 12.61
C THR A 5 -4.23 -0.34 12.65
N LEU A 6 -3.63 -0.12 13.82
CA LEU A 6 -2.19 -0.28 14.04
C LEU A 6 -1.94 -1.47 14.97
N SER A 7 -0.81 -2.15 14.81
CA SER A 7 -0.35 -3.14 15.78
C SER A 7 -0.16 -2.52 17.18
N PRO A 8 -0.17 -3.33 18.26
CA PRO A 8 0.09 -2.84 19.61
C PRO A 8 1.35 -1.98 19.67
N LYS A 9 1.26 -0.83 20.36
CA LYS A 9 2.33 0.19 20.47
C LYS A 9 2.77 0.83 19.14
N GLY A 10 2.02 0.65 18.05
CA GLY A 10 2.33 1.20 16.73
C GLY A 10 2.30 2.74 16.62
N ARG A 11 1.97 3.44 17.70
CA ARG A 11 2.01 4.92 17.76
C ARG A 11 3.24 5.47 18.46
N SER A 12 4.03 4.65 19.16
CA SER A 12 5.04 5.17 20.09
C SER A 12 6.30 4.32 20.25
N ALA A 13 6.24 3.01 20.02
CA ALA A 13 7.42 2.16 20.24
C ALA A 13 8.42 2.28 19.09
N LEU A 14 9.65 2.67 19.43
CA LEU A 14 10.79 2.75 18.51
C LEU A 14 11.50 1.40 18.36
N GLY A 15 12.33 1.25 17.32
CA GLY A 15 13.27 0.13 17.16
C GLY A 15 12.62 -1.22 16.84
N ARG A 16 11.38 -1.21 16.34
CA ARG A 16 10.67 -2.42 15.91
C ARG A 16 9.73 -2.12 14.75
N THR A 17 9.48 -3.15 13.95
CA THR A 17 8.47 -3.10 12.90
C THR A 17 7.06 -3.21 13.49
N HIS A 18 6.18 -2.34 13.00
CA HIS A 18 4.75 -2.28 13.26
C HIS A 18 3.96 -2.58 12.00
N LEU A 19 2.68 -2.87 12.15
CA LEU A 19 1.75 -3.13 11.06
C LEU A 19 0.62 -2.09 11.08
N LEU A 20 0.37 -1.47 9.93
CA LEU A 20 -0.83 -0.71 9.63
C LEU A 20 -1.71 -1.52 8.68
N THR A 21 -3.01 -1.59 9.00
CA THR A 21 -4.05 -2.16 8.14
C THR A 21 -5.28 -1.25 8.10
N LEU A 22 -6.15 -1.48 7.12
CA LEU A 22 -7.51 -0.94 7.13
C LEU A 22 -8.48 -1.98 7.72
N ASN A 23 -9.50 -1.49 8.44
CA ASN A 23 -10.58 -2.29 9.03
C ASN A 23 -10.10 -3.58 9.73
N SER A 24 -9.02 -3.48 10.50
CA SER A 24 -8.40 -4.62 11.20
C SER A 24 -8.00 -5.78 10.27
N GLY A 25 -7.45 -5.44 9.10
CA GLY A 25 -6.99 -6.39 8.09
C GLY A 25 -8.08 -6.84 7.10
N ARG A 26 -9.29 -6.26 7.18
CA ARG A 26 -10.36 -6.52 6.22
C ARG A 26 -10.30 -5.49 5.08
N PRO A 27 -10.46 -5.91 3.81
CA PRO A 27 -10.51 -4.97 2.71
C PRO A 27 -11.63 -3.93 2.86
N VAL A 28 -11.39 -2.72 2.34
CA VAL A 28 -12.40 -1.66 2.22
C VAL A 28 -13.16 -1.85 0.92
N THR A 29 -14.49 -1.93 0.98
CA THR A 29 -15.33 -1.88 -0.21
C THR A 29 -15.38 -0.47 -0.77
N MET A 30 -15.01 -0.31 -2.03
CA MET A 30 -15.05 0.96 -2.76
C MET A 30 -16.42 1.18 -3.41
N SER A 31 -16.68 2.39 -3.91
CA SER A 31 -17.97 2.79 -4.51
C SER A 31 -18.37 1.89 -5.70
N ASN A 32 -17.39 1.40 -6.46
CA ASN A 32 -17.57 0.48 -7.59
C ASN A 32 -17.57 -1.01 -7.19
N ARG A 33 -17.69 -1.33 -5.89
CA ARG A 33 -17.69 -2.70 -5.31
C ARG A 33 -16.36 -3.46 -5.33
N HIS A 34 -15.31 -2.95 -5.98
CA HIS A 34 -13.97 -3.50 -5.80
C HIS A 34 -13.51 -3.31 -4.35
N LEU A 35 -12.50 -4.07 -3.95
CA LEU A 35 -12.00 -4.07 -2.58
C LEU A 35 -10.56 -3.58 -2.54
N LEU A 36 -10.25 -2.65 -1.64
CA LEU A 36 -8.89 -2.21 -1.37
C LEU A 36 -8.38 -2.82 -0.07
N ASP A 37 -7.34 -3.65 -0.15
CA ASP A 37 -6.59 -4.15 1.01
C ASP A 37 -5.25 -3.42 1.12
N VAL A 38 -4.99 -2.85 2.29
CA VAL A 38 -3.75 -2.12 2.58
C VAL A 38 -3.11 -2.77 3.79
N ARG A 39 -1.90 -3.29 3.60
CA ARG A 39 -1.02 -3.75 4.66
C ARG A 39 0.34 -3.07 4.53
N LEU A 40 0.73 -2.33 5.54
CA LEU A 40 1.98 -1.57 5.56
C LEU A 40 2.77 -1.94 6.81
N HIS A 41 3.96 -2.50 6.63
CA HIS A 41 4.93 -2.64 7.69
C HIS A 41 5.78 -1.39 7.76
N TYR A 42 5.89 -0.80 8.95
CA TYR A 42 6.62 0.44 9.14
C TYR A 42 7.37 0.45 10.46
N GLU A 43 8.35 1.33 10.54
CA GLU A 43 9.08 1.62 11.78
C GLU A 43 8.99 3.11 12.09
N ILE A 44 8.89 3.44 13.38
CA ILE A 44 9.05 4.81 13.86
C ILE A 44 10.53 5.00 14.18
N VAL A 45 11.18 5.90 13.45
CA VAL A 45 12.62 6.18 13.58
C VAL A 45 12.84 7.61 14.03
N ARG A 46 13.93 7.85 14.76
CA ARG A 46 14.37 9.20 15.10
C ARG A 46 14.92 9.90 13.86
N THR A 47 14.74 11.21 13.81
CA THR A 47 15.43 12.08 12.85
C THR A 47 16.49 12.88 13.59
N GLU A 48 17.39 13.51 12.84
CA GLU A 48 18.37 14.46 13.39
C GLU A 48 17.75 15.85 13.65
N ALA A 49 16.52 16.09 13.19
CA ALA A 49 15.85 17.38 13.31
C ALA A 49 15.21 17.56 14.70
N SER A 50 15.40 18.73 15.31
CA SER A 50 14.82 19.07 16.62
C SER A 50 13.30 19.29 16.56
N VAL A 51 12.77 19.79 15.44
CA VAL A 51 11.36 20.18 15.30
C VAL A 51 10.46 18.99 14.92
N GLN A 52 10.98 18.04 14.15
CA GLN A 52 10.27 16.81 13.77
C GLN A 52 11.14 15.59 14.12
N PRO A 53 11.32 15.28 15.42
CA PRO A 53 12.33 14.33 15.91
C PRO A 53 12.02 12.87 15.58
N PHE A 54 10.86 12.60 14.96
CA PHE A 54 10.44 11.27 14.56
C PHE A 54 9.83 11.30 13.16
N ARG A 55 10.06 10.22 12.42
CA ARG A 55 9.35 9.93 11.17
C ARG A 55 8.97 8.46 11.10
N VAL A 56 8.05 8.16 10.20
CA VAL A 56 7.72 6.78 9.83
C VAL A 56 8.51 6.40 8.59
N THR A 57 9.00 5.16 8.55
CA THR A 57 9.67 4.60 7.37
C THR A 57 9.08 3.24 7.03
N THR A 58 8.77 3.04 5.75
CA THR A 58 8.24 1.77 5.25
C THR A 58 9.32 0.69 5.27
N ARG A 59 8.95 -0.50 5.74
CA ARG A 59 9.81 -1.69 5.83
C ARG A 59 9.36 -2.83 4.94
N ALA A 60 8.05 -2.92 4.69
CA ALA A 60 7.44 -3.85 3.75
C ALA A 60 5.99 -3.42 3.49
N TYR A 61 5.36 -3.90 2.42
CA TYR A 61 3.93 -3.71 2.20
C TYR A 61 3.34 -4.80 1.31
N LEU A 62 2.03 -4.97 1.46
CA LEU A 62 1.18 -5.75 0.57
C LEU A 62 -0.11 -4.95 0.34
N HIS A 63 -0.15 -4.19 -0.74
CA HIS A 63 -1.32 -3.41 -1.14
C HIS A 63 -2.00 -4.10 -2.31
N ARG A 64 -3.33 -4.25 -2.25
CA ARG A 64 -4.06 -5.07 -3.23
C ARG A 64 -5.39 -4.43 -3.59
N VAL A 65 -5.73 -4.49 -4.87
CA VAL A 65 -7.10 -4.29 -5.35
C VAL A 65 -7.66 -5.67 -5.70
N LEU A 66 -8.84 -5.98 -5.17
CA LEU A 66 -9.55 -7.23 -5.41
C LEU A 66 -10.88 -6.94 -6.14
N ASP A 67 -11.35 -7.93 -6.90
CA ASP A 67 -12.69 -7.92 -7.48
C ASP A 67 -13.75 -8.06 -6.38
N PRO A 68 -15.06 -7.89 -6.68
CA PRO A 68 -16.12 -8.04 -5.70
C PRO A 68 -16.22 -9.44 -5.05
N ARG A 69 -15.56 -10.46 -5.62
CA ARG A 69 -15.49 -11.83 -5.09
C ARG A 69 -14.24 -12.04 -4.22
N GLY A 70 -13.38 -11.04 -4.07
CA GLY A 70 -12.14 -11.12 -3.30
C GLY A 70 -10.96 -11.72 -4.08
N VAL A 71 -11.08 -11.86 -5.40
CA VAL A 71 -9.99 -12.34 -6.26
C VAL A 71 -9.08 -11.17 -6.63
N GLU A 72 -7.77 -11.35 -6.52
CA GLU A 72 -6.80 -10.28 -6.79
C GLU A 72 -6.87 -9.81 -8.25
N VAL A 73 -6.90 -8.49 -8.43
CA VAL A 73 -6.83 -7.81 -9.74
C VAL A 73 -5.42 -7.29 -9.98
N ILE A 74 -4.86 -6.58 -9.01
CA ILE A 74 -3.50 -6.04 -9.04
C ILE A 74 -2.99 -5.87 -7.61
N SER A 75 -1.70 -6.14 -7.38
CA SER A 75 -1.08 -5.97 -6.07
C SER A 75 0.33 -5.38 -6.17
N ALA A 76 0.66 -4.47 -5.25
CA ALA A 76 2.00 -3.96 -5.03
C ALA A 76 2.59 -4.63 -3.79
N HIS A 77 3.72 -5.29 -3.96
CA HIS A 77 4.41 -6.01 -2.91
C HIS A 77 5.84 -5.50 -2.72
N TRP A 78 6.25 -5.46 -1.46
CA TRP A 78 7.65 -5.35 -1.10
C TRP A 78 7.86 -6.01 0.26
N HIS A 79 8.69 -7.05 0.30
CA HIS A 79 8.93 -7.86 1.50
C HIS A 79 10.40 -8.33 1.54
N PRO A 80 11.36 -7.42 1.84
CA PRO A 80 12.79 -7.68 1.70
C PRO A 80 13.33 -8.71 2.70
N THR A 81 12.62 -8.98 3.79
CA THR A 81 12.99 -10.00 4.80
C THR A 81 12.11 -11.25 4.72
N GLY A 82 11.39 -11.45 3.60
CA GLY A 82 10.54 -12.62 3.37
C GLY A 82 11.33 -13.84 2.88
N SER A 83 10.65 -14.96 2.68
CA SER A 83 11.22 -16.21 2.16
C SER A 83 11.33 -16.26 0.62
N SER A 84 10.96 -15.17 -0.08
CA SER A 84 11.04 -15.08 -1.54
C SER A 84 12.44 -14.62 -1.95
N ALA A 85 12.92 -15.09 -3.10
CA ALA A 85 14.12 -14.56 -3.74
C ALA A 85 13.92 -13.13 -4.30
N VAL A 86 12.68 -12.62 -4.30
CA VAL A 86 12.34 -11.25 -4.73
C VAL A 86 12.31 -10.33 -3.52
N ASP A 87 13.34 -9.51 -3.39
CA ASP A 87 13.55 -8.55 -2.30
C ASP A 87 13.30 -7.09 -2.69
N PHE A 88 13.16 -6.82 -3.99
CA PHE A 88 12.85 -5.51 -4.55
C PHE A 88 11.32 -5.26 -4.62
N PRO A 89 10.88 -3.99 -4.62
CA PRO A 89 9.46 -3.65 -4.81
C PRO A 89 8.94 -4.05 -6.20
N HIS A 90 7.76 -4.64 -6.26
CA HIS A 90 7.20 -5.16 -7.51
C HIS A 90 5.68 -5.17 -7.52
N TRP A 91 5.11 -5.35 -8.71
CA TRP A 91 3.70 -5.58 -8.95
C TRP A 91 3.41 -7.03 -9.34
N HIS A 92 2.23 -7.51 -8.97
CA HIS A 92 1.58 -8.64 -9.60
C HIS A 92 0.31 -8.20 -10.31
N ILE A 93 0.01 -8.87 -11.42
CA ILE A 93 -1.30 -8.81 -12.07
C ILE A 93 -2.06 -10.04 -11.58
N GLY A 94 -3.14 -9.82 -10.85
CA GLY A 94 -3.90 -10.90 -10.25
C GLY A 94 -4.77 -11.64 -11.27
N SER A 95 -5.20 -12.85 -10.91
CA SER A 95 -5.94 -13.73 -11.84
C SER A 95 -7.27 -13.15 -12.30
N ALA A 96 -7.84 -12.17 -11.59
CA ALA A 96 -9.06 -11.50 -12.05
C ALA A 96 -8.83 -10.58 -13.27
N ALA A 97 -7.57 -10.16 -13.53
CA ALA A 97 -7.20 -9.31 -14.65
C ALA A 97 -6.48 -10.05 -15.79
N LEU A 98 -6.09 -11.31 -15.60
CA LEU A 98 -5.32 -12.06 -16.58
C LEU A 98 -6.24 -12.73 -17.60
N ALA A 99 -5.88 -12.61 -18.88
CA ALA A 99 -6.43 -13.44 -19.94
C ALA A 99 -5.89 -14.87 -19.83
N SER A 100 -6.71 -15.87 -20.21
CA SER A 100 -6.32 -17.28 -20.15
C SER A 100 -5.15 -17.64 -21.08
N ASP A 101 -4.97 -16.88 -22.14
CA ASP A 101 -3.90 -17.00 -23.15
C ASP A 101 -2.84 -15.90 -23.01
N GLY A 102 -2.85 -15.16 -21.89
CA GLY A 102 -1.88 -14.11 -21.60
C GLY A 102 -0.47 -14.67 -21.34
N VAL A 103 0.55 -13.90 -21.73
CA VAL A 103 1.96 -14.26 -21.48
C VAL A 103 2.40 -14.05 -20.02
N PHE A 104 1.66 -13.23 -19.27
CA PHE A 104 1.89 -13.02 -17.84
C PHE A 104 1.08 -14.01 -17.01
N THR A 105 1.70 -14.51 -15.95
CA THR A 105 1.00 -15.29 -14.92
C THR A 105 0.84 -14.43 -13.65
N SER A 106 -0.06 -14.83 -12.75
CA SER A 106 -0.24 -14.14 -11.47
C SER A 106 0.95 -14.24 -10.52
N ARG A 107 1.97 -15.05 -10.88
CA ARG A 107 3.24 -15.18 -10.16
C ARG A 107 4.34 -14.30 -10.74
N ALA A 108 4.09 -13.59 -11.84
CA ALA A 108 5.08 -12.67 -12.39
C ALA A 108 5.32 -11.52 -11.41
N HIS A 109 6.58 -11.13 -11.25
CA HIS A 109 7.00 -10.00 -10.42
C HIS A 109 7.47 -8.89 -11.36
N VAL A 110 6.62 -7.89 -11.60
CA VAL A 110 6.97 -6.76 -12.46
C VAL A 110 7.71 -5.73 -11.61
N PRO A 111 9.01 -5.49 -11.82
CA PRO A 111 9.78 -4.58 -10.98
C PRO A 111 9.20 -3.16 -10.95
N SER A 112 9.28 -2.51 -9.78
CA SER A 112 8.83 -1.13 -9.63
C SER A 112 9.63 -0.36 -8.59
N PRO A 113 9.50 0.97 -8.55
CA PRO A 113 9.80 1.73 -7.33
C PRO A 113 8.90 1.30 -6.16
N ARG A 114 9.24 1.73 -4.95
CA ARG A 114 8.34 1.59 -3.79
C ARG A 114 7.03 2.33 -4.07
N VAL A 115 5.91 1.65 -3.79
CA VAL A 115 4.53 2.11 -3.98
C VAL A 115 3.96 2.57 -2.65
N SER A 116 3.37 3.76 -2.62
CA SER A 116 2.71 4.31 -1.42
C SER A 116 1.25 3.84 -1.29
N VAL A 117 0.64 4.09 -0.13
CA VAL A 117 -0.81 3.87 0.02
C VAL A 117 -1.56 4.87 -0.86
N GLU A 118 -1.02 6.08 -1.01
CA GLU A 118 -1.51 7.16 -1.84
C GLU A 118 -1.51 6.78 -3.33
N ASP A 119 -0.44 6.14 -3.83
CA ASP A 119 -0.39 5.61 -5.20
C ASP A 119 -1.54 4.60 -5.43
N MET A 120 -1.82 3.73 -4.45
CA MET A 120 -2.91 2.74 -4.53
C MET A 120 -4.29 3.39 -4.52
N VAL A 121 -4.51 4.41 -3.68
CA VAL A 121 -5.78 5.16 -3.67
C VAL A 121 -5.94 5.93 -4.98
N TYR A 122 -4.88 6.56 -5.49
CA TYR A 122 -4.88 7.24 -6.78
C TYR A 122 -5.22 6.28 -7.93
N LEU A 123 -4.62 5.09 -7.95
CA LEU A 123 -4.94 4.03 -8.90
C LEU A 123 -6.43 3.67 -8.85
N CYS A 124 -6.99 3.47 -7.64
CA CYS A 124 -8.40 3.12 -7.47
C CYS A 124 -9.34 4.22 -8.01
N LEU A 125 -9.04 5.49 -7.71
CA LEU A 125 -9.86 6.62 -8.14
C LEU A 125 -9.77 6.85 -9.66
N THR A 126 -8.59 6.74 -10.24
CA THR A 126 -8.37 7.15 -11.64
C THR A 126 -8.48 6.02 -12.66
N GLN A 127 -8.18 4.78 -12.28
CA GLN A 127 -8.15 3.64 -13.22
C GLN A 127 -9.26 2.62 -12.98
N PHE A 128 -9.75 2.51 -11.74
CA PHE A 128 -10.83 1.58 -11.40
C PHE A 128 -12.22 2.23 -11.38
N GLY A 129 -12.33 3.54 -11.61
CA GLY A 129 -13.61 4.25 -11.58
C GLY A 129 -14.23 4.32 -10.19
N CYS A 130 -13.41 4.42 -9.14
CA CYS A 130 -13.91 4.69 -7.81
C CYS A 130 -14.21 6.18 -7.65
N GLU A 131 -15.43 6.50 -7.23
CA GLU A 131 -15.79 7.87 -6.88
C GLU A 131 -15.13 8.33 -5.57
N PRO A 132 -14.49 9.53 -5.55
CA PRO A 132 -13.95 10.11 -4.33
C PRO A 132 -15.07 10.59 -3.41
N GLN A 133 -14.84 10.52 -2.09
CA GLN A 133 -15.78 11.05 -1.09
C GLN A 133 -15.54 12.52 -0.72
N ARG A 134 -14.47 13.11 -1.26
CA ARG A 134 -14.05 14.49 -1.00
C ARG A 134 -13.64 15.15 -2.31
N GLU A 135 -13.95 16.43 -2.46
CA GLU A 135 -13.57 17.21 -3.64
C GLU A 135 -12.05 17.46 -3.69
N ASP A 136 -11.43 17.70 -2.53
CA ASP A 136 -9.99 18.00 -2.38
C ASP A 136 -9.09 16.74 -2.33
N TRP A 137 -9.61 15.58 -2.73
CA TRP A 137 -8.93 14.29 -2.60
C TRP A 137 -7.53 14.31 -3.22
N ARG A 138 -7.38 14.95 -4.39
CA ARG A 138 -6.12 15.00 -5.13
C ARG A 138 -5.04 15.74 -4.35
N SER A 139 -5.36 16.92 -3.83
CA SER A 139 -4.43 17.72 -3.04
C SER A 139 -3.99 17.01 -1.76
N ILE A 140 -4.88 16.26 -1.11
CA ILE A 140 -4.56 15.48 0.09
C ILE A 140 -3.59 14.34 -0.24
N LEU A 141 -3.87 13.60 -1.31
CA LEU A 141 -2.98 12.52 -1.75
C LEU A 141 -1.62 13.06 -2.13
N ASP A 142 -1.56 14.15 -2.92
CA ASP A 142 -0.31 14.74 -3.37
C ASP A 142 0.54 15.26 -2.20
N ALA A 143 -0.08 15.93 -1.22
CA ALA A 143 0.62 16.41 -0.03
C ALA A 143 1.15 15.26 0.84
N SER A 144 0.39 14.19 1.00
CA SER A 144 0.79 13.02 1.81
C SER A 144 1.90 12.22 1.12
N ASP A 145 1.74 12.00 -0.19
CA ASP A 145 2.69 11.26 -1.01
C ASP A 145 4.02 12.02 -1.18
N ALA A 146 4.00 13.36 -1.21
CA ALA A 146 5.23 14.17 -1.20
C ALA A 146 6.12 13.88 0.03
N VAL A 147 5.52 13.66 1.21
CA VAL A 147 6.24 13.29 2.43
C VAL A 147 6.84 11.88 2.31
N PHE A 148 6.10 10.93 1.73
CA PHE A 148 6.64 9.61 1.45
C PHE A 148 7.83 9.68 0.48
N ARG A 149 7.68 10.43 -0.63
CA ARG A 149 8.72 10.56 -1.66
C ARG A 149 9.98 11.26 -1.16
N SER A 150 9.88 12.22 -0.26
CA SER A 150 11.05 12.91 0.30
C SER A 150 11.87 12.03 1.26
N HIS A 151 11.27 10.97 1.80
CA HIS A 151 11.88 10.12 2.82
C HIS A 151 12.10 8.66 2.40
N LYS A 152 11.58 8.25 1.24
CA LYS A 152 11.83 6.90 0.72
C LYS A 152 13.32 6.77 0.38
N SER A 153 13.97 5.86 1.07
CA SER A 153 15.31 5.38 0.71
C SER A 153 15.17 4.04 0.00
N TRP A 154 16.27 3.53 -0.57
CA TRP A 154 16.35 2.13 -1.01
C TRP A 154 16.74 1.24 0.15
#